data_AF-A0A378UVE0-F1
#
_entry.id   AF-A0A378UVE0-F1
#
_cell.length_a   1.000
_cell.length_b   1.000
_cell.length_c   1.000
_cell.angle_alpha   90.00
_cell.angle_beta   90.00
_cell.angle_gamma   90.00
#
_symmetry.space_group_name_H-M   'P 1'
#
loop_
_entity.id
_entity.type
_entity.pdbx_description
1 polymer ?
#
loop_
_entity_poly.entity_id
_entity_poly.type
_entity_poly.pdbx_seq_one_letter_code
_entity_poly.pdbx_strand_id
1 'polypeptide(L)'
;MSADFSVRMQLIVDVLAQTLDRAVLFDDEELTPITHSRQLGELDDVRVHSVLQRETRAEVKAALFEFGIGSADSALWIPAFPQ
;
A
#
# COMPACT_ATOMS: atom_id res chain seq x y z
N MET A 1 6.10 -19.07 -14.64
CA MET A 1 6.84 -17.83 -14.36
C MET A 1 6.15 -16.92 -13.33
N SER A 2 4.80 -16.85 -13.21
CA SER A 2 4.17 -15.88 -12.29
C SER A 2 4.27 -16.21 -10.79
N ALA A 3 4.32 -17.50 -10.40
CA ALA A 3 4.40 -17.88 -8.98
C ALA A 3 5.70 -17.40 -8.31
N ASP A 4 6.82 -17.39 -9.04
CA ASP A 4 8.12 -16.94 -8.54
C ASP A 4 8.12 -15.42 -8.27
N PHE A 5 7.46 -14.65 -9.14
CA PHE A 5 7.30 -13.21 -8.95
C PHE A 5 6.48 -12.88 -7.70
N SER A 6 5.31 -13.49 -7.53
CA SER A 6 4.45 -13.24 -6.36
C SER A 6 5.15 -13.61 -5.04
N VAL A 7 5.86 -14.74 -5.00
CA VAL A 7 6.63 -15.16 -3.81
C VAL A 7 7.74 -14.16 -3.51
N ARG A 8 8.48 -13.72 -4.53
CA ARG A 8 9.55 -12.74 -4.36
C ARG A 8 9.04 -11.38 -3.88
N MET A 9 7.91 -10.90 -4.41
CA MET A 9 7.30 -9.64 -3.97
C MET A 9 6.82 -9.72 -2.52
N GLN A 10 6.20 -10.84 -2.12
CA GLN A 10 5.81 -11.04 -0.72
C GLN A 10 7.01 -10.95 0.22
N LEU A 11 8.12 -11.62 -0.11
CA LEU A 11 9.34 -11.58 0.69
C LEU A 11 9.88 -10.15 0.84
N ILE A 12 9.90 -9.38 -0.25
CA ILE A 12 10.36 -7.98 -0.21
C ILE A 12 9.47 -7.14 0.71
N VAL A 13 8.15 -7.28 0.59
CA VAL A 13 7.19 -6.54 1.42
C VAL A 13 7.30 -6.92 2.90
N ASP A 14 7.52 -8.19 3.21
CA ASP A 14 7.72 -8.63 4.60
C ASP A 14 9.04 -8.14 5.19
N VAL A 15 10.12 -8.07 4.41
CA VAL A 15 11.42 -7.52 4.82
C VAL A 15 11.32 -6.01 5.03
N LEU A 16 10.64 -5.28 4.13
CA LEU A 16 10.41 -3.85 4.27
C LEU A 16 9.61 -3.55 5.54
N ALA A 17 8.55 -4.33 5.80
CA ALA A 17 7.74 -4.12 6.99
C ALA A 17 8.52 -4.31 8.29
N GLN A 18 9.39 -5.33 8.35
CA GLN A 18 10.30 -5.52 9.48
C GLN A 18 11.32 -4.39 9.62
N THR A 19 11.86 -3.91 8.50
CA THR A 19 12.87 -2.84 8.50
C THR A 19 12.28 -1.49 8.93
N LEU A 20 11.04 -1.22 8.53
CA LEU A 20 10.34 0.02 8.83
C LEU A 20 9.59 -0.01 10.17
N ASP A 21 9.49 -1.18 10.80
CA ASP A 21 8.61 -1.45 11.95
C ASP A 21 7.16 -0.98 11.71
N ARG A 22 6.69 -1.14 10.46
CA ARG A 22 5.40 -0.64 9.97
C ARG A 22 4.84 -1.55 8.88
N ALA A 23 3.52 -1.69 8.82
CA ALA A 23 2.87 -2.48 7.79
C ALA A 23 3.00 -1.83 6.40
N VAL A 24 3.36 -2.63 5.39
CA VAL A 24 3.57 -2.20 4.00
C VAL A 24 2.46 -2.75 3.10
N LEU A 25 1.97 -1.89 2.20
CA LEU A 25 1.08 -2.23 1.11
C LEU A 25 1.83 -1.91 -0.19
N PHE A 26 1.80 -2.83 -1.15
CA PHE A 26 2.42 -2.67 -2.46
C PHE A 26 1.35 -2.72 -3.53
N ASP A 27 1.22 -1.62 -4.26
CA ASP A 27 0.21 -1.42 -5.28
C ASP A 27 0.85 -1.29 -6.67
N ASP A 28 0.06 -1.47 -7.72
CA ASP A 28 0.43 -1.05 -9.08
C ASP A 28 0.26 0.47 -9.30
N GLU A 29 0.50 0.91 -10.53
CA GLU A 29 0.38 2.33 -10.93
C GLU A 29 -1.06 2.87 -10.84
N GLU A 30 -2.06 1.99 -10.84
CA GLU A 30 -3.46 2.35 -10.65
C GLU A 30 -3.88 2.31 -9.17
N LEU A 31 -2.92 2.14 -8.25
CA LEU A 31 -3.16 1.94 -6.82
C LEU A 31 -4.02 0.71 -6.52
N THR A 32 -3.87 -0.35 -7.31
CA THR A 32 -4.49 -1.65 -7.05
C THR A 32 -3.55 -2.52 -6.22
N PRO A 33 -3.99 -3.03 -5.05
CA PRO A 33 -3.17 -3.87 -4.20
C PRO A 33 -2.66 -5.14 -4.89
N ILE A 34 -1.33 -5.25 -4.98
CA ILE A 34 -0.63 -6.46 -5.46
C ILE A 34 -0.38 -7.39 -4.26
N THR A 35 0.21 -6.87 -3.18
CA THR A 35 0.45 -7.61 -1.95
C THR A 35 0.63 -6.69 -0.74
N HIS A 36 0.60 -7.26 0.46
CA HIS A 36 0.75 -6.56 1.74
C HIS A 36 1.52 -7.42 2.74
N SER A 37 2.18 -6.76 3.70
CA SER A 37 2.78 -7.42 4.84
C SER A 37 1.70 -7.79 5.86
N ARG A 38 2.09 -8.51 6.92
CA ARG A 38 1.25 -8.61 8.12
C ARG A 38 0.85 -7.21 8.60
N GLN A 39 -0.45 -7.05 8.90
CA GLN A 39 -0.98 -5.84 9.51
C GLN A 39 -0.87 -5.95 11.04
N LEU A 40 -0.54 -4.84 11.71
CA LEU A 40 -0.31 -4.75 13.15
C LEU A 40 -1.01 -3.51 13.70
N GLY A 41 -1.45 -3.58 14.96
CA GLY A 41 -2.12 -2.45 15.63
C GLY A 41 -3.55 -2.22 15.13
N GLU A 42 -4.08 -1.04 15.43
CA GLU A 42 -5.38 -0.59 14.92
C GLU A 42 -5.23 -0.15 13.46
N LEU A 43 -6.19 -0.58 12.64
CA LEU A 43 -6.24 -0.24 11.22
C LEU A 43 -7.42 0.68 10.98
N ASP A 44 -7.19 1.75 10.22
CA ASP A 44 -8.27 2.58 9.71
C ASP A 44 -9.09 1.83 8.64
N ASP A 45 -10.29 2.34 8.37
CA ASP A 45 -11.23 1.73 7.43
C ASP A 45 -10.71 1.66 5.99
N VAL A 46 -9.84 2.60 5.61
CA VAL A 46 -9.22 2.62 4.27
C VAL A 46 -8.27 1.43 4.14
N ARG A 47 -7.44 1.19 5.17
CA ARG A 47 -6.53 0.06 5.22
C ARG A 47 -7.25 -1.27 5.29
N VAL A 48 -8.28 -1.40 6.13
CA VAL A 48 -9.11 -2.61 6.24
C VAL A 48 -9.73 -2.95 4.89
N HIS A 49 -10.31 -1.95 4.21
CA HIS A 49 -10.91 -2.14 2.89
C HIS A 49 -9.87 -2.59 1.86
N SER A 50 -8.72 -1.92 1.81
CA SER A 50 -7.64 -2.24 0.86
C SER A 50 -7.15 -3.68 0.98
N VAL A 51 -6.99 -4.17 2.21
CA VAL A 51 -6.51 -5.54 2.47
C VAL A 51 -7.60 -6.58 2.21
N LEU A 52 -8.82 -6.36 2.72
CA LEU A 52 -9.89 -7.37 2.63
C LEU A 52 -10.51 -7.46 1.24
N GLN A 53 -10.71 -6.32 0.58
CA GLN A 53 -11.32 -6.26 -0.75
C GLN A 53 -10.28 -6.30 -1.88
N ARG A 54 -8.99 -6.14 -1.55
CA ARG A 54 -7.90 -6.04 -2.54
C ARG A 54 -8.15 -4.92 -3.55
N GLU A 55 -8.68 -3.80 -3.06
CA GLU A 55 -9.06 -2.65 -3.84
C GLU A 55 -8.85 -1.37 -3.02
N THR A 56 -8.34 -0.32 -3.66
CA THR A 56 -8.31 1.02 -3.08
C THR A 56 -9.54 1.79 -3.53
N ARG A 57 -10.31 2.36 -2.60
CA ARG A 57 -11.53 3.12 -2.93
C ARG A 57 -11.23 4.30 -3.86
N ALA A 58 -12.14 4.58 -4.79
CA ALA A 58 -11.95 5.61 -5.81
C ALA A 58 -11.65 7.00 -5.22
N GLU A 59 -12.33 7.38 -4.14
CA GLU A 59 -12.11 8.65 -3.45
C GLU A 59 -10.72 8.74 -2.81
N VAL A 60 -10.19 7.62 -2.31
CA VAL A 60 -8.84 7.55 -1.75
C VAL A 60 -7.81 7.64 -2.87
N LYS A 61 -8.01 6.92 -3.98
CA LYS A 61 -7.15 7.02 -5.17
C LYS A 61 -7.07 8.46 -5.66
N ALA A 62 -8.22 9.12 -5.84
CA ALA A 62 -8.30 10.50 -6.30
C ALA A 62 -7.51 11.45 -5.39
N ALA A 63 -7.66 11.32 -4.07
CA ALA A 63 -6.90 12.11 -3.12
C ALA A 63 -5.38 11.86 -3.19
N LEU A 64 -4.95 10.59 -3.25
CA LEU A 64 -3.53 10.25 -3.33
C LEU A 64 -2.90 10.81 -4.63
N PHE A 65 -3.63 10.78 -5.74
CA PHE A 65 -3.20 11.42 -6.99
C PHE A 65 -3.16 12.94 -6.91
N GLU A 66 -4.10 13.57 -6.19
CA GLU A 66 -4.06 15.02 -5.91
C GLU A 66 -2.83 15.42 -5.09
N PHE A 67 -2.37 14.55 -4.18
CA PHE A 67 -1.09 14.70 -3.47
C PHE A 67 0.15 14.47 -4.35
N GLY A 68 -0.03 14.11 -5.63
CA GLY A 68 1.06 13.98 -6.60
C GLY A 68 1.72 12.60 -6.65
N ILE A 69 1.12 11.55 -6.07
CA ILE A 69 1.74 10.21 -6.02
C ILE A 69 2.07 9.64 -7.40
N GLY A 70 1.26 9.95 -8.42
CA GLY A 70 1.44 9.43 -9.78
C GLY A 70 2.60 10.05 -10.57
N SER A 71 3.13 11.20 -10.12
CA SER A 71 4.28 11.87 -10.75
C SER A 71 5.47 12.02 -9.82
N ALA A 72 5.45 11.34 -8.67
CA ALA A 72 6.51 11.38 -7.69
C ALA A 72 7.79 10.74 -8.24
N ASP A 73 8.91 11.45 -8.16
CA ASP A 73 10.25 10.95 -8.51
C ASP A 73 11.05 10.47 -7.29
N SER A 74 10.47 10.61 -6.11
CA SER A 74 11.07 10.33 -4.82
C SER A 74 9.99 9.93 -3.81
N ALA A 75 10.40 9.39 -2.67
CA ALA A 75 9.46 8.94 -1.64
C ALA A 75 8.62 10.13 -1.13
N LEU A 76 7.29 10.02 -1.24
CA LEU A 76 6.34 10.99 -0.70
C LEU A 76 5.79 10.52 0.64
N TRP A 77 5.64 11.46 1.55
CA TRP A 77 4.85 11.27 2.76
C TRP A 77 3.51 11.97 2.58
N ILE A 78 2.43 11.19 2.62
CA ILE A 78 1.07 11.71 2.59
C ILE A 78 0.57 11.67 4.04
N PRO A 79 0.28 12.81 4.68
CA PRO A 79 -0.25 12.82 6.03
C PRO A 79 -1.54 12.01 6.07
N ALA A 80 -1.77 11.30 7.18
CA ALA A 80 -3.10 10.78 7.46
C ALA A 80 -4.08 11.96 7.36
N PHE A 81 -5.13 11.81 6.55
CA PHE A 81 -6.18 12.82 6.41
C PHE A 81 -6.51 13.38 7.80
N PRO A 82 -6.59 14.72 7.96
CA PRO A 82 -6.93 15.27 9.26
C PRO A 82 -8.28 14.70 9.69
N GLN A 83 -8.34 14.27 10.96
CA GLN A 83 -9.59 13.85 11.59
C GLN A 83 -10.50 15.06 11.82
#